data_AF-A0A524PCH6-F1
#
_entry.id   AF-A0A524PCH6-F1
#
_cell.length_a   1.000
_cell.length_b   1.000
_cell.length_c   1.000
_cell.angle_alpha   90.00
_cell.angle_beta   90.00
_cell.angle_gamma   90.00
#
_symmetry.space_group_name_H-M   'P 1'
#
loop_
_entity.id
_entity.type
_entity.pdbx_description
1 polymer ?
#
loop_
_entity_poly.entity_id
_entity_poly.type
_entity_poly.pdbx_seq_one_letter_code
_entity_poly.pdbx_strand_id
1 'polypeptide(L)'
;MDEVTGQQDPQPEPKEPTVLDWVKSLLRGKPLTIPDTGGILAPIEPETQAEDHDLIQSPATFSGLRLLPAHLRLPAALFLSLIAQFLLERREGQPQLSIVLYVMAGALVFWAMWRQDFELVHPGSLTTPMSALHFRPIFVGVALIASAMTFLTARNNLFDLPTVFFWVLSIAAILLAFWEGELPYREWLKKGKAWFKQPQLEIKISWWTGLFLLVFSLTVFFRFYRLDQVPPEMVSDHAEKLLDVVDVLNGLPSIFFSRNTGREALQFYMAAATAKLFGTGISHLTLKIGTAAAGVVTLIYMYFIGKELSGRRAGLFAMLLAGVAYWPNVISRVGLRFPLYP
;
A
#
# COMPACT_ATOMS: atom_id res chain seq x y z
N MET A 1 70.95 19.23 21.63
CA MET A 1 71.58 18.06 20.99
C MET A 1 71.52 16.94 22.00
N ASP A 2 70.57 16.01 21.98
CA ASP A 2 69.67 15.58 20.90
C ASP A 2 68.34 15.08 21.51
N GLU A 3 67.22 15.48 20.90
CA GLU A 3 65.91 14.87 21.11
C GLU A 3 65.87 13.52 20.38
N VAL A 4 65.51 12.45 21.10
CA VAL A 4 65.16 11.16 20.48
C VAL A 4 63.64 10.99 20.58
N THR A 5 62.98 11.21 19.45
CA THR A 5 61.58 10.93 19.18
C THR A 5 61.32 9.42 19.16
N GLY A 6 60.53 8.91 20.11
CA GLY A 6 59.94 7.57 20.05
C GLY A 6 58.57 7.62 19.39
N GLN A 7 58.46 7.17 18.14
CA GLN A 7 57.19 6.92 17.45
C GLN A 7 56.50 5.69 18.09
N GLN A 8 55.26 5.85 18.54
CA GLN A 8 54.37 4.73 18.86
C GLN A 8 53.65 4.29 17.58
N ASP A 9 53.81 3.03 17.19
CA ASP A 9 53.01 2.37 16.14
C ASP A 9 51.52 2.31 16.54
N PRO A 10 50.57 2.55 15.62
CA PRO A 10 49.15 2.38 15.91
C PRO A 10 48.79 0.90 16.01
N GLN A 11 48.14 0.51 17.11
CA GLN A 11 47.54 -0.81 17.33
C GLN A 11 46.49 -1.12 16.22
N PRO A 12 46.44 -2.35 15.68
CA PRO A 12 45.46 -2.71 14.66
C PRO A 12 44.05 -2.81 15.28
N GLU A 13 43.07 -2.17 14.65
CA GLU A 13 41.66 -2.27 15.04
C GLU A 13 41.17 -3.74 15.03
N PRO A 14 40.38 -4.18 16.01
CA PRO A 14 39.84 -5.53 16.05
C PRO A 14 38.81 -5.71 14.93
N LYS A 15 39.15 -6.58 13.97
CA LYS A 15 38.28 -6.93 12.85
C LYS A 15 37.07 -7.72 13.36
N GLU A 16 35.87 -7.15 13.26
CA GLU A 16 34.64 -7.83 13.65
C GLU A 16 34.42 -9.11 12.81
N PRO A 17 34.06 -10.24 13.44
CA PRO A 17 33.88 -11.50 12.72
C PRO A 17 32.64 -11.44 11.82
N THR A 18 32.77 -11.94 10.59
CA THR A 18 31.65 -11.98 9.66
C THR A 18 30.66 -13.10 10.01
N VAL A 19 29.41 -13.01 9.54
CA VAL A 19 28.38 -14.05 9.71
C VAL A 19 28.89 -15.43 9.27
N LEU A 20 29.72 -15.47 8.22
CA LEU A 20 30.34 -16.70 7.72
C LEU A 20 31.31 -17.32 8.74
N ASP A 21 32.04 -16.50 9.49
CA ASP A 21 32.99 -16.96 10.51
C ASP A 21 32.24 -17.53 11.73
N TRP A 22 31.10 -16.94 12.08
CA TRP A 22 30.21 -17.47 13.12
C TRP A 22 29.62 -18.84 12.74
N VAL A 23 29.10 -18.99 11.51
CA VAL A 23 28.57 -20.28 11.03
C VAL A 23 29.66 -21.36 11.01
N LYS A 24 30.87 -21.02 10.55
CA LYS A 24 32.03 -21.93 10.58
C LYS A 24 32.41 -22.33 12.01
N SER A 25 32.26 -21.43 12.99
CA SER A 25 32.54 -21.71 14.40
C SER A 25 31.54 -22.72 15.00
N LEU A 26 30.26 -22.64 14.61
CA LEU A 26 29.24 -23.62 15.01
C LEU A 26 29.55 -25.02 14.50
N LEU A 27 29.95 -25.14 13.23
CA LEU A 27 30.32 -26.43 12.61
C LEU A 27 31.58 -27.05 13.24
N ARG A 28 32.43 -26.25 13.87
CA ARG A 28 33.64 -26.69 14.58
C ARG A 28 33.40 -27.00 16.05
N GLY A 29 32.15 -26.91 16.53
CA GLY A 29 31.77 -27.22 17.91
C GLY A 29 32.29 -26.23 18.97
N LYS A 30 32.78 -25.05 18.54
CA LYS A 30 33.23 -23.96 19.42
C LYS A 30 32.64 -22.64 18.91
N PRO A 31 31.38 -22.32 19.27
CA PRO A 31 30.73 -21.10 18.80
C PRO A 31 31.50 -19.87 19.28
N LEU A 32 31.75 -18.93 18.36
CA LEU A 32 32.32 -17.62 18.69
C LEU A 32 31.33 -16.87 19.59
N THR A 33 31.82 -16.40 20.74
CA THR A 33 31.08 -15.53 21.66
C THR A 33 30.96 -14.14 21.04
N ILE A 34 29.73 -13.70 20.77
CA ILE A 34 29.44 -12.32 20.40
C ILE A 34 29.78 -11.45 21.61
N PRO A 35 30.61 -10.40 21.50
CA PRO A 35 30.86 -9.50 22.61
C PRO A 35 29.52 -8.87 23.02
N ASP A 36 29.16 -8.99 24.30
CA ASP A 36 28.09 -8.17 24.87
C ASP A 36 28.51 -6.71 24.69
N THR A 37 27.81 -5.95 23.85
CA THR A 37 27.86 -4.47 23.86
C THR A 37 27.16 -3.94 25.11
N GLY A 38 27.47 -4.52 26.27
CA GLY A 38 27.14 -4.01 27.58
C GLY A 38 28.31 -3.16 28.06
N GLY A 39 28.18 -1.84 27.91
CA GLY A 39 29.07 -0.91 28.62
C GLY A 39 29.73 0.19 27.81
N ILE A 40 29.01 0.88 26.92
CA ILE A 40 29.30 2.30 26.62
C ILE A 40 27.97 3.05 26.50
N LEU A 41 27.25 3.14 27.62
CA LEU A 41 26.23 4.17 27.82
C LEU A 41 26.51 4.78 29.18
N ALA A 42 27.15 5.94 29.18
CA ALA A 42 27.17 6.80 30.36
C ALA A 42 25.71 7.09 30.76
N PRO A 43 25.37 7.17 32.06
CA PRO A 43 24.03 7.53 32.47
C PRO A 43 23.75 8.96 32.00
N ILE A 44 22.92 9.11 30.97
CA ILE A 44 22.26 10.38 30.69
C ILE A 44 21.16 10.47 31.74
N GLU A 45 21.28 11.44 32.65
CA GLU A 45 20.20 11.81 33.57
C GLU A 45 18.90 11.99 32.77
N PRO A 46 17.76 11.48 33.24
CA PRO A 46 16.51 11.68 32.53
C PRO A 46 16.13 13.15 32.60
N GLU A 47 16.47 13.92 31.57
CA GLU A 47 15.78 15.17 31.27
C GLU A 47 14.30 14.83 31.18
N THR A 48 13.57 15.35 32.16
CA THR A 48 12.14 15.21 32.28
C THR A 48 11.52 16.12 31.22
N GLN A 49 11.50 15.65 29.99
CA GLN A 49 10.67 16.17 28.91
C GLN A 49 9.81 15.02 28.41
N ALA A 50 8.75 14.76 29.19
CA ALA A 50 7.51 14.29 28.59
C ALA A 50 6.99 15.43 27.71
N GLU A 51 7.49 15.52 26.48
CA GLU A 51 6.69 16.09 25.41
C GLU A 51 5.58 15.07 25.12
N ASP A 52 4.51 15.20 25.90
CA ASP A 52 3.17 14.88 25.42
C ASP A 52 3.06 15.50 24.03
N HIS A 53 3.09 14.64 23.00
CA HIS A 53 2.55 14.98 21.69
C HIS A 53 1.03 15.06 21.82
N ASP A 54 0.59 16.04 22.60
CA ASP A 54 -0.76 16.51 22.66
C ASP A 54 -1.03 17.09 21.27
N LEU A 55 -1.84 16.35 20.51
CA LEU A 55 -2.44 16.76 19.26
C LEU A 55 -3.49 17.87 19.51
N ILE A 56 -3.10 18.92 20.23
CA ILE A 56 -3.88 20.14 20.35
C ILE A 56 -3.70 20.87 19.02
N GLN A 57 -4.75 20.76 18.22
CA GLN A 57 -5.04 21.58 17.08
C GLN A 57 -4.79 23.05 17.44
N SER A 58 -3.62 23.57 17.06
CA SER A 58 -3.47 25.01 16.89
C SER A 58 -4.48 25.43 15.82
N PRO A 59 -5.38 26.39 16.10
CA PRO A 59 -6.24 26.92 15.05
C PRO A 59 -5.30 27.50 14.01
N ALA A 60 -5.33 26.94 12.80
CA ALA A 60 -4.58 27.45 11.67
C ALA A 60 -5.07 28.87 11.41
N THR A 61 -4.42 29.84 12.01
CA THR A 61 -4.52 31.23 11.60
C THR A 61 -4.11 31.25 10.14
N PHE A 62 -5.04 31.62 9.26
CA PHE A 62 -4.76 31.85 7.85
C PHE A 62 -3.75 33.00 7.77
N SER A 63 -2.47 32.67 7.87
CA SER A 63 -1.40 33.55 7.45
C SER A 63 -1.56 33.73 5.95
N GLY A 64 -1.62 34.98 5.50
CA GLY A 64 -1.80 35.30 4.08
C GLY A 64 -0.83 34.51 3.21
N LEU A 65 -1.31 34.09 2.03
CA LEU A 65 -0.56 33.24 1.10
C LEU A 65 0.72 33.97 0.66
N ARG A 66 1.85 33.74 1.33
CA ARG A 66 3.16 34.25 0.91
C ARG A 66 3.69 33.35 -0.21
N LEU A 67 3.36 33.70 -1.45
CA LEU A 67 3.88 33.02 -2.64
C LEU A 67 5.35 33.40 -2.87
N LEU A 68 6.25 32.57 -2.36
CA LEU A 68 7.66 32.61 -2.74
C LEU A 68 7.85 31.98 -4.13
N PRO A 69 8.80 32.46 -4.96
CA PRO A 69 9.11 31.85 -6.26
C PRO A 69 9.44 30.35 -6.18
N ALA A 70 9.99 29.90 -5.04
CA ALA A 70 10.23 28.48 -4.75
C ALA A 70 8.95 27.64 -4.81
N HIS A 71 7.81 28.16 -4.33
CA HIS A 71 6.53 27.43 -4.33
C HIS A 71 5.89 27.30 -5.72
N LEU A 72 6.39 28.03 -6.73
CA LEU A 72 5.84 28.02 -8.09
C LEU A 72 6.57 27.06 -9.02
N ARG A 73 7.80 26.60 -8.70
CA ARG A 73 8.60 25.75 -9.59
C ARG A 73 7.93 24.41 -9.88
N LEU A 74 7.43 23.71 -8.86
CA LEU A 74 6.73 22.44 -9.03
C LEU A 74 5.37 22.58 -9.74
N PRO A 75 4.48 23.54 -9.36
CA PRO A 75 3.28 23.80 -10.13
C PRO A 75 3.54 24.17 -11.59
N ALA A 76 4.57 24.98 -11.87
CA ALA A 76 4.96 25.32 -13.24
C ALA A 76 5.46 24.09 -14.01
N ALA A 77 6.27 23.25 -13.38
CA ALA A 77 6.73 21.99 -13.99
C ALA A 77 5.55 21.06 -14.31
N LEU A 78 4.59 20.92 -13.39
CA LEU A 78 3.36 20.14 -13.61
C LEU A 78 2.52 20.73 -14.75
N PHE A 79 2.36 22.06 -14.79
CA PHE A 79 1.61 22.71 -15.85
C PHE A 79 2.24 22.51 -17.23
N LEU A 80 3.57 22.68 -17.33
CA LEU A 80 4.31 22.42 -18.57
C LEU A 80 4.21 20.97 -19.01
N SER A 81 4.31 20.00 -18.08
CA SER A 81 4.20 18.58 -18.41
C SER A 81 2.79 18.18 -18.85
N LEU A 82 1.74 18.80 -18.28
CA LEU A 82 0.37 18.60 -18.73
C LEU A 82 0.14 19.16 -20.15
N ILE A 83 0.69 20.34 -20.46
CA ILE A 83 0.64 20.89 -21.83
C ILE A 83 1.40 19.98 -22.79
N ALA A 84 2.60 19.52 -22.39
CA ALA A 84 3.41 18.63 -23.21
C ALA A 84 2.66 17.33 -23.54
N GLN A 85 2.03 16.71 -22.52
CA GLN A 85 1.22 15.50 -22.67
C GLN A 85 0.01 15.74 -23.57
N PHE A 86 -0.71 16.85 -23.38
CA PHE A 86 -1.87 17.20 -24.18
C PHE A 86 -1.54 17.37 -25.67
N LEU A 87 -0.39 17.99 -25.97
CA LEU A 87 0.09 18.15 -27.35
C LEU A 87 0.48 16.80 -27.99
N LEU A 88 1.06 15.87 -27.22
CA LEU A 88 1.35 14.51 -27.71
C LEU A 88 0.08 13.72 -28.00
N GLU A 89 -0.93 13.82 -27.12
CA GLU A 89 -2.18 13.07 -27.24
C GLU A 89 -3.00 13.48 -28.47
N ARG A 90 -2.97 14.76 -28.85
CA ARG A 90 -3.66 15.23 -30.05
C ARG A 90 -3.10 14.61 -31.33
N ARG A 91 -1.84 14.15 -31.34
CA ARG A 91 -1.11 13.68 -32.54
C ARG A 91 -1.11 14.68 -33.71
N GLU A 92 -1.51 15.92 -33.45
CA GLU A 92 -1.61 17.02 -34.41
C GLU A 92 -0.41 17.94 -34.19
N GLY A 93 0.75 17.55 -34.71
CA GLY A 93 1.94 18.41 -34.67
C GLY A 93 3.28 17.68 -34.64
N GLN A 94 4.33 18.50 -34.66
CA GLN A 94 5.71 18.11 -34.51
C GLN A 94 6.02 17.82 -33.02
N PRO A 95 6.46 16.60 -32.64
CA PRO A 95 6.66 16.20 -31.24
C PRO A 95 7.75 17.03 -30.53
N GLN A 96 8.55 17.80 -31.28
CA GLN A 96 9.61 18.66 -30.79
C GLN A 96 9.13 19.60 -29.69
N LEU A 97 7.96 20.23 -29.84
CA LEU A 97 7.46 21.18 -28.83
C LEU A 97 7.15 20.47 -27.50
N SER A 98 6.50 19.30 -27.55
CA SER A 98 6.24 18.49 -26.36
C SER A 98 7.54 18.03 -25.67
N ILE A 99 8.54 17.62 -26.46
CA ILE A 99 9.86 17.26 -25.93
C ILE A 99 10.49 18.45 -25.21
N VAL A 100 10.49 19.63 -25.82
CA VAL A 100 11.03 20.86 -25.21
C VAL A 100 10.31 21.21 -23.91
N LEU A 101 8.97 21.13 -23.89
CA LEU A 101 8.17 21.36 -22.69
C LEU A 101 8.49 20.36 -21.57
N TYR A 102 8.69 19.08 -21.90
CA TYR A 102 9.13 18.08 -20.91
C TYR A 102 10.53 18.34 -20.39
N VAL A 103 11.47 18.72 -21.26
CA VAL A 103 12.83 19.09 -20.85
C VAL A 103 12.79 20.29 -19.90
N MET A 104 11.98 21.31 -20.21
CA MET A 104 11.80 22.46 -19.31
C MET A 104 11.16 22.07 -17.98
N ALA A 105 10.13 21.21 -17.98
CA ALA A 105 9.52 20.69 -16.76
C ALA A 105 10.55 19.91 -15.91
N GLY A 106 11.36 19.05 -16.54
CA GLY A 106 12.44 18.32 -15.89
C GLY A 106 13.51 19.23 -15.30
N ALA A 107 13.90 20.28 -16.02
CA ALA A 107 14.85 21.29 -15.53
C ALA A 107 14.30 22.05 -14.32
N LEU A 108 12.99 22.39 -14.31
CA LEU A 108 12.35 23.02 -13.15
C LEU A 108 12.30 22.10 -11.93
N VAL A 109 11.99 20.82 -12.12
CA VAL A 109 12.01 19.82 -11.04
C VAL A 109 13.42 19.67 -10.49
N PHE A 110 14.42 19.53 -11.36
CA PHE A 110 15.82 19.45 -10.97
C PHE A 110 16.26 20.71 -10.20
N TRP A 111 15.86 21.89 -10.67
CA TRP A 111 16.16 23.15 -9.99
C TRP A 111 15.49 23.23 -8.61
N ALA A 112 14.24 22.76 -8.49
CA ALA A 112 13.54 22.71 -7.22
C ALA A 112 14.21 21.73 -6.23
N MET A 113 14.67 20.58 -6.71
CA MET A 113 15.46 19.62 -5.91
C MET A 113 16.78 20.23 -5.45
N TRP A 114 17.51 20.88 -6.37
CA TRP A 114 18.80 21.51 -6.06
C TRP A 114 18.68 22.63 -5.02
N ARG A 115 17.56 23.37 -5.05
CA ARG A 115 17.25 24.44 -4.09
C ARG A 115 16.56 23.94 -2.82
N GLN A 116 16.28 22.64 -2.72
CA GLN A 116 15.55 22.02 -1.61
C GLN A 116 14.20 22.72 -1.32
N ASP A 117 13.45 23.05 -2.38
CA ASP A 117 12.15 23.72 -2.25
C ASP A 117 11.07 22.84 -1.58
N PHE A 118 11.34 21.55 -1.51
CA PHE A 118 10.51 20.56 -0.83
C PHE A 118 11.41 19.61 -0.04
N GLU A 119 11.01 19.32 1.19
CA GLU A 119 11.64 18.28 1.98
C GLU A 119 11.06 16.94 1.55
N LEU A 120 11.93 16.04 1.08
CA LEU A 120 11.59 14.64 1.06
C LEU A 120 11.50 14.21 2.52
N VAL A 121 10.31 13.88 2.98
CA VAL A 121 10.15 13.24 4.29
C VAL A 121 10.86 11.90 4.19
N HIS A 122 12.00 11.79 4.87
CA HIS A 122 12.68 10.52 4.98
C HIS A 122 11.91 9.73 6.04
N PRO A 123 11.48 8.49 5.77
CA PRO A 123 10.97 7.65 6.84
C PRO A 123 12.04 7.63 7.93
N GLY A 124 11.66 8.02 9.15
CA GLY A 124 12.60 8.09 10.26
C GLY A 124 13.38 6.78 10.33
N SER A 125 14.70 6.87 10.49
CA SER A 125 15.51 5.68 10.74
C SER A 125 14.87 4.95 11.91
N LEU A 126 14.44 3.69 11.69
CA LEU A 126 13.93 2.85 12.76
C LEU A 126 15.08 2.67 13.77
N THR A 127 15.11 3.51 14.80
CA THR A 127 16.09 3.46 15.89
C THR A 127 15.78 2.33 16.86
N THR A 128 14.59 1.74 16.74
CA THR A 128 14.21 0.55 17.48
C THR A 128 14.94 -0.65 16.89
N PRO A 129 15.82 -1.32 17.64
CA PRO A 129 16.37 -2.60 17.20
C PRO A 129 15.21 -3.52 16.86
N MET A 130 15.26 -4.19 15.70
CA MET A 130 14.27 -5.21 15.36
C MET A 130 14.19 -6.18 16.54
N SER A 131 13.06 -6.15 17.24
CA SER A 131 12.82 -7.07 18.34
C SER A 131 12.91 -8.49 17.79
N ALA A 132 13.38 -9.42 18.63
CA ALA A 132 13.35 -10.83 18.25
C ALA A 132 11.92 -11.18 17.81
N LEU A 133 11.78 -11.83 16.65
CA LEU A 133 10.48 -12.13 16.05
C LEU A 133 9.63 -12.93 17.06
N HIS A 134 8.71 -12.25 17.75
CA HIS A 134 7.81 -12.87 18.71
C HIS A 134 6.65 -13.50 17.95
N PHE A 135 6.73 -14.81 17.70
CA PHE A 135 5.64 -15.57 17.10
C PHE A 135 5.04 -16.55 18.08
N ARG A 136 3.78 -16.94 17.84
CA ARG A 136 3.05 -17.88 18.69
C ARG A 136 3.03 -19.27 18.04
N PRO A 137 3.84 -20.24 18.52
CA PRO A 137 4.07 -21.52 17.81
C PRO A 137 2.80 -22.37 17.63
N ILE A 138 1.85 -22.29 18.56
CA ILE A 138 0.57 -22.99 18.46
C ILE A 138 -0.18 -22.56 17.19
N PHE A 139 -0.25 -21.25 16.92
CA PHE A 139 -0.94 -20.74 15.74
C PHE A 139 -0.20 -21.06 14.44
N VAL A 140 1.14 -21.15 14.47
CA VAL A 140 1.92 -21.67 13.33
C VAL A 140 1.55 -23.13 13.05
N GLY A 141 1.49 -23.97 14.09
CA GLY A 141 1.08 -25.37 13.95
C GLY A 141 -0.33 -25.52 13.37
N VAL A 142 -1.28 -24.73 13.88
CA VAL A 142 -2.66 -24.68 13.34
C VAL A 142 -2.66 -24.22 11.89
N ALA A 143 -1.91 -23.18 11.54
CA ALA A 143 -1.82 -22.67 10.18
C ALA A 143 -1.28 -23.72 9.21
N LEU A 144 -0.23 -24.47 9.60
CA LEU A 144 0.35 -25.54 8.79
C LEU A 144 -0.63 -26.69 8.57
N ILE A 145 -1.30 -27.15 9.63
CA ILE A 145 -2.30 -28.23 9.53
C ILE A 145 -3.47 -27.75 8.66
N ALA A 146 -4.00 -26.56 8.90
CA ALA A 146 -5.12 -26.01 8.13
C ALA A 146 -4.75 -25.79 6.65
N SER A 147 -3.53 -25.35 6.35
CA SER A 147 -3.01 -25.23 4.98
C SER A 147 -2.92 -26.59 4.29
N ALA A 148 -2.38 -27.61 4.96
CA ALA A 148 -2.36 -28.97 4.43
C ALA A 148 -3.78 -29.51 4.19
N MET A 149 -4.72 -29.27 5.12
CA MET A 149 -6.12 -29.65 4.95
C MET A 149 -6.80 -28.91 3.79
N THR A 150 -6.47 -27.64 3.57
CA THR A 150 -6.93 -26.86 2.41
C THR A 150 -6.49 -27.54 1.12
N PHE A 151 -5.22 -27.93 1.00
CA PHE A 151 -4.71 -28.64 -0.17
C PHE A 151 -5.43 -29.99 -0.39
N LEU A 152 -5.69 -30.74 0.68
CA LEU A 152 -6.38 -32.02 0.60
C LEU A 152 -7.86 -31.89 0.21
N THR A 153 -8.53 -30.84 0.63
CA THR A 153 -9.95 -30.59 0.35
C THR A 153 -10.16 -29.94 -1.02
N ALA A 154 -9.21 -29.11 -1.48
CA ALA A 154 -9.24 -28.45 -2.78
C ALA A 154 -9.04 -29.36 -4.01
N ARG A 155 -8.91 -30.69 -3.84
CA ARG A 155 -8.58 -31.66 -4.92
C ARG A 155 -9.50 -31.60 -6.13
N ASN A 156 -10.78 -31.30 -5.90
CA ASN A 156 -11.78 -31.25 -6.95
C ASN A 156 -11.88 -29.87 -7.64
N ASN A 157 -10.95 -28.95 -7.34
CA ASN A 157 -10.94 -27.59 -7.86
C ASN A 157 -12.21 -26.79 -7.48
N LEU A 158 -12.76 -27.02 -6.29
CA LEU A 158 -13.99 -26.36 -5.83
C LEU A 158 -13.78 -25.65 -4.49
N PHE A 159 -14.33 -24.44 -4.37
CA PHE A 159 -14.54 -23.77 -3.09
C PHE A 159 -15.76 -24.35 -2.37
N ASP A 160 -15.61 -25.57 -1.84
CA ASP A 160 -16.59 -26.18 -0.96
C ASP A 160 -16.44 -25.67 0.50
N LEU A 161 -17.44 -25.95 1.34
CA LEU A 161 -17.44 -25.51 2.74
C LEU A 161 -16.17 -25.96 3.51
N PRO A 162 -15.72 -27.23 3.44
CA PRO A 162 -14.48 -27.66 4.07
C PRO A 162 -13.25 -26.91 3.58
N THR A 163 -13.09 -26.75 2.25
CA THR A 163 -11.94 -26.06 1.66
C THR A 163 -11.89 -24.61 2.13
N VAL A 164 -13.02 -23.90 2.04
CA VAL A 164 -13.11 -22.50 2.48
C VAL A 164 -12.85 -22.39 3.98
N PHE A 165 -13.38 -23.29 4.80
CA PHE A 165 -13.15 -23.31 6.24
C PHE A 165 -11.66 -23.46 6.58
N PHE A 166 -10.99 -24.48 6.04
CA PHE A 166 -9.57 -24.70 6.31
C PHE A 166 -8.70 -23.59 5.74
N TRP A 167 -9.06 -23.04 4.57
CA TRP A 167 -8.34 -21.95 3.96
C TRP A 167 -8.40 -20.69 4.83
N VAL A 168 -9.60 -20.27 5.24
CA VAL A 168 -9.79 -19.12 6.14
C VAL A 168 -9.12 -19.36 7.49
N LEU A 169 -9.22 -20.57 8.05
CA LEU A 169 -8.55 -20.93 9.30
C LEU A 169 -7.03 -20.78 9.16
N SER A 170 -6.44 -21.19 8.04
CA SER A 170 -5.00 -21.07 7.80
C SER A 170 -4.55 -19.60 7.76
N ILE A 171 -5.32 -18.73 7.08
CA ILE A 171 -5.05 -17.29 7.01
C ILE A 171 -5.23 -16.64 8.38
N ALA A 172 -6.31 -16.93 9.09
CA ALA A 172 -6.54 -16.40 10.43
C ALA A 172 -5.43 -16.84 11.39
N ALA A 173 -5.04 -18.11 11.36
CA ALA A 173 -3.99 -18.64 12.21
C ALA A 173 -2.63 -18.01 11.91
N ILE A 174 -2.26 -17.79 10.64
CA ILE A 174 -0.98 -17.14 10.31
C ILE A 174 -0.95 -15.68 10.75
N LEU A 175 -2.06 -14.95 10.57
CA LEU A 175 -2.19 -13.57 11.05
C LEU A 175 -2.07 -13.51 12.59
N LEU A 176 -2.70 -14.44 13.32
CA LEU A 176 -2.60 -14.52 14.79
C LEU A 176 -1.22 -14.98 15.28
N ALA A 177 -0.52 -15.80 14.49
CA ALA A 177 0.83 -16.27 14.80
C ALA A 177 1.84 -15.14 14.85
N PHE A 178 1.73 -14.18 13.93
CA PHE A 178 2.62 -13.02 13.79
C PHE A 178 2.00 -11.70 14.31
N TRP A 179 0.84 -11.75 14.96
CA TRP A 179 0.20 -10.57 15.50
C TRP A 179 1.00 -10.00 16.68
N GLU A 180 1.60 -8.83 16.48
CA GLU A 180 2.31 -8.08 17.51
C GLU A 180 1.34 -7.47 18.54
N GLY A 181 1.65 -7.62 19.83
CA GLY A 181 0.84 -7.10 20.94
C GLY A 181 -0.28 -8.03 21.44
N GLU A 182 -1.25 -7.47 22.19
CA GLU A 182 -2.41 -8.22 22.69
C GLU A 182 -3.30 -8.69 21.51
N LEU A 183 -3.90 -9.88 21.65
CA LEU A 183 -4.80 -10.41 20.63
C LEU A 183 -6.01 -9.47 20.43
N PRO A 184 -6.40 -9.18 19.16
CA PRO A 184 -7.35 -8.11 18.83
C PRO A 184 -8.75 -8.33 19.43
N TYR A 185 -9.17 -9.59 19.64
CA TYR A 185 -10.46 -9.88 20.26
C TYR A 185 -10.59 -9.31 21.69
N ARG A 186 -9.48 -9.21 22.44
CA ARG A 186 -9.48 -8.65 23.80
C ARG A 186 -9.74 -7.15 23.77
N GLU A 187 -9.12 -6.44 22.82
CA GLU A 187 -9.38 -5.02 22.63
C GLU A 187 -10.80 -4.76 22.12
N TRP A 188 -11.30 -5.54 21.16
CA TRP A 188 -12.66 -5.38 20.65
C TRP A 188 -13.71 -5.63 21.73
N LEU A 189 -13.51 -6.62 22.60
CA LEU A 189 -14.38 -6.86 23.76
C LEU A 189 -14.33 -5.70 24.76
N LYS A 190 -13.14 -5.14 25.03
CA LYS A 190 -12.97 -3.95 25.88
C LYS A 190 -13.74 -2.75 25.28
N LYS A 191 -13.52 -2.47 23.99
CA LYS A 191 -14.18 -1.37 23.25
C LYS A 191 -15.70 -1.56 23.14
N GLY A 192 -16.17 -2.77 22.86
CA GLY A 192 -17.60 -3.09 22.79
C GLY A 192 -18.30 -2.94 24.13
N LYS A 193 -17.68 -3.40 25.23
CA LYS A 193 -18.19 -3.17 26.59
C LYS A 193 -18.19 -1.69 26.96
N ALA A 194 -17.18 -0.93 26.56
CA ALA A 194 -17.12 0.51 26.79
C ALA A 194 -18.21 1.26 26.01
N TRP A 195 -18.41 0.93 24.73
CA TRP A 195 -19.45 1.51 23.89
C TRP A 195 -20.87 1.24 24.42
N PHE A 196 -21.13 0.03 24.92
CA PHE A 196 -22.41 -0.31 25.53
C PHE A 196 -22.68 0.45 26.84
N LYS A 197 -21.61 0.83 27.56
CA LYS A 197 -21.73 1.63 28.79
C LYS A 197 -21.95 3.12 28.51
N GLN A 198 -21.35 3.65 27.44
CA GLN A 198 -21.46 5.05 27.05
C GLN A 198 -21.41 5.19 25.52
N PRO A 199 -22.56 5.13 24.83
CA PRO A 199 -22.61 5.30 23.38
C PRO A 199 -22.48 6.80 23.04
N GLN A 200 -21.25 7.29 22.96
CA GLN A 200 -20.96 8.64 22.51
C GLN A 200 -20.24 8.56 21.16
N LEU A 201 -20.90 9.05 20.11
CA LEU A 201 -20.33 9.16 18.77
C LEU A 201 -19.91 10.61 18.53
N GLU A 202 -18.69 10.97 18.92
CA GLU A 202 -18.12 12.28 18.58
C GLU A 202 -17.52 12.25 17.16
N ILE A 203 -18.33 12.63 16.16
CA ILE A 203 -17.82 12.83 14.80
C ILE A 203 -17.20 14.22 14.71
N LYS A 204 -15.87 14.30 14.83
CA LYS A 204 -15.12 15.54 14.57
C LYS A 204 -14.86 15.69 13.07
N ILE A 205 -15.70 16.46 12.38
CA ILE A 205 -15.51 16.78 10.97
C ILE A 205 -14.50 17.93 10.87
N SER A 206 -13.28 17.62 10.45
CA SER A 206 -12.27 18.64 10.15
C SER A 206 -12.38 19.10 8.69
N TRP A 207 -11.85 20.29 8.38
CA TRP A 207 -11.71 20.74 6.99
C TRP A 207 -10.92 19.73 6.13
N TRP A 208 -9.95 19.04 6.74
CA TRP A 208 -9.17 17.99 6.11
C TRP A 208 -10.04 16.80 5.70
N THR A 209 -11.00 16.42 6.55
CA THR A 209 -12.01 15.39 6.23
C THR A 209 -12.82 15.81 5.03
N GLY A 210 -13.25 17.08 4.96
CA GLY A 210 -13.96 17.63 3.81
C GLY A 210 -13.14 17.56 2.52
N LEU A 211 -11.85 17.91 2.58
CA LEU A 211 -10.94 17.84 1.44
C LEU A 211 -10.69 16.39 0.99
N PHE A 212 -10.50 15.46 1.93
CA PHE A 212 -10.37 14.04 1.63
C PHE A 212 -11.61 13.51 0.91
N LEU A 213 -12.80 13.81 1.45
CA LEU A 213 -14.07 13.40 0.85
C LEU A 213 -14.25 14.01 -0.55
N LEU A 214 -13.89 15.28 -0.75
CA LEU A 214 -13.93 15.92 -2.05
C LEU A 214 -13.05 15.19 -3.08
N VAL A 215 -11.79 14.94 -2.74
CA VAL A 215 -10.87 14.22 -3.64
C VAL A 215 -11.37 12.80 -3.88
N PHE A 216 -11.78 12.09 -2.83
CA PHE A 216 -12.31 10.74 -2.95
C PHE A 216 -13.54 10.70 -3.87
N SER A 217 -14.53 11.57 -3.66
CA SER A 217 -15.70 11.71 -4.51
C SER A 217 -15.35 12.03 -5.95
N LEU A 218 -14.36 12.91 -6.19
CA LEU A 218 -13.87 13.20 -7.53
C LEU A 218 -13.29 11.95 -8.19
N THR A 219 -12.46 11.18 -7.48
CA THR A 219 -11.89 9.94 -8.03
C THR A 219 -12.97 8.89 -8.31
N VAL A 220 -13.95 8.73 -7.43
CA VAL A 220 -15.11 7.84 -7.62
C VAL A 220 -15.93 8.27 -8.83
N PHE A 221 -16.14 9.58 -9.00
CA PHE A 221 -16.79 10.12 -10.19
C PHE A 221 -16.07 9.70 -11.47
N PHE A 222 -14.75 9.86 -11.56
CA PHE A 222 -13.98 9.42 -12.73
C PHE A 222 -14.07 7.89 -12.96
N ARG A 223 -14.26 7.09 -11.91
CA ARG A 223 -14.47 5.63 -12.05
C ARG A 223 -15.83 5.23 -12.55
N PHE A 224 -16.88 5.85 -12.05
CA PHE A 224 -18.25 5.37 -12.30
C PHE A 224 -19.04 6.23 -13.29
N TYR A 225 -18.59 7.45 -13.61
CA TYR A 225 -19.30 8.30 -14.56
C TYR A 225 -19.39 7.62 -15.93
N ARG A 226 -20.62 7.38 -16.42
CA ARG A 226 -20.92 6.68 -17.68
C ARG A 226 -20.24 5.31 -17.80
N LEU A 227 -20.19 4.54 -16.71
CA LEU A 227 -19.52 3.24 -16.68
C LEU A 227 -20.17 2.22 -17.65
N ASP A 228 -21.49 2.27 -17.79
CA ASP A 228 -22.26 1.49 -18.76
C ASP A 228 -21.85 1.77 -20.21
N GLN A 229 -21.62 3.05 -20.53
CA GLN A 229 -21.33 3.51 -21.91
C GLN A 229 -19.84 3.50 -22.27
N VAL A 230 -18.92 3.65 -21.30
CA VAL A 230 -17.49 3.86 -21.57
C VAL A 230 -16.61 2.93 -20.74
N PRO A 231 -15.84 2.02 -21.38
CA PRO A 231 -15.74 1.77 -22.83
C PRO A 231 -16.93 0.96 -23.39
N PRO A 232 -17.43 1.23 -24.61
CA PRO A 232 -18.65 0.58 -25.12
C PRO A 232 -18.46 -0.86 -25.57
N GLU A 233 -17.30 -1.16 -26.17
CA GLU A 233 -17.09 -2.44 -26.85
C GLU A 233 -16.61 -3.54 -25.90
N MET A 234 -17.18 -4.73 -26.06
CA MET A 234 -16.65 -5.96 -25.51
C MET A 234 -15.67 -6.59 -26.50
N VAL A 235 -14.62 -7.21 -25.96
CA VAL A 235 -13.73 -8.10 -26.72
C VAL A 235 -13.98 -9.57 -26.34
N SER A 236 -13.41 -10.51 -27.10
CA SER A 236 -13.55 -11.96 -26.85
C SER A 236 -13.27 -12.34 -25.39
N ASP A 237 -12.25 -11.72 -24.78
CA ASP A 237 -11.88 -11.98 -23.38
C ASP A 237 -12.99 -11.61 -22.38
N HIS A 238 -13.87 -10.64 -22.69
CA HIS A 238 -15.04 -10.35 -21.85
C HIS A 238 -16.11 -11.43 -21.98
N ALA A 239 -16.37 -11.90 -23.20
CA ALA A 239 -17.34 -12.96 -23.46
C ALA A 239 -16.93 -14.26 -22.74
N GLU A 240 -15.65 -14.64 -22.85
CA GLU A 240 -15.12 -15.81 -22.15
C GLU A 240 -15.24 -15.68 -20.63
N LYS A 241 -14.97 -14.49 -20.07
CA LYS A 241 -15.17 -14.23 -18.63
C LYS A 241 -16.62 -14.34 -18.21
N LEU A 242 -17.56 -13.85 -19.02
CA LEU A 242 -18.99 -13.94 -18.70
C LEU A 242 -19.48 -15.39 -18.68
N LEU A 243 -18.92 -16.27 -19.50
CA LEU A 243 -19.20 -17.70 -19.40
C LEU A 243 -18.74 -18.27 -18.05
N ASP A 244 -17.60 -17.82 -17.50
CA ASP A 244 -17.11 -18.28 -16.19
C ASP A 244 -18.02 -17.76 -15.06
N VAL A 245 -18.55 -16.54 -15.23
CA VAL A 245 -19.55 -15.99 -14.32
C VAL A 245 -20.84 -16.82 -14.36
N VAL A 246 -21.28 -17.27 -15.53
CA VAL A 246 -22.42 -18.18 -15.67
C VAL A 246 -22.17 -19.50 -14.93
N ASP A 247 -20.97 -20.07 -15.07
CA ASP A 247 -20.59 -21.31 -14.36
C ASP A 247 -20.71 -21.11 -12.84
N VAL A 248 -20.19 -20.01 -12.29
CA VAL A 248 -20.32 -19.65 -10.86
C VAL A 248 -21.79 -19.49 -10.45
N LEU A 249 -22.60 -18.78 -11.25
CA LEU A 249 -24.01 -18.57 -10.95
C LEU A 249 -24.83 -19.86 -10.99
N ASN A 250 -24.42 -20.84 -11.80
CA ASN A 250 -25.01 -22.18 -11.90
C ASN A 250 -24.53 -23.14 -10.81
N GLY A 251 -23.76 -22.67 -9.84
CA GLY A 251 -23.32 -23.49 -8.71
C GLY A 251 -22.04 -24.29 -8.97
N LEU A 252 -21.18 -23.82 -9.88
CA LEU A 252 -19.82 -24.35 -10.07
C LEU A 252 -18.78 -23.39 -9.45
N PRO A 253 -18.54 -23.46 -8.12
CA PRO A 253 -17.60 -22.58 -7.46
C PRO A 253 -16.15 -23.05 -7.67
N SER A 254 -15.64 -22.91 -8.89
CA SER A 254 -14.27 -23.34 -9.23
C SER A 254 -13.19 -22.50 -8.55
N ILE A 255 -12.12 -23.14 -8.08
CA ILE A 255 -10.92 -22.43 -7.56
C ILE A 255 -10.12 -21.84 -8.71
N PHE A 256 -9.89 -22.64 -9.74
CA PHE A 256 -9.17 -22.28 -10.95
C PHE A 256 -10.07 -22.42 -12.18
N PHE A 257 -10.10 -21.38 -13.02
CA PHE A 257 -10.92 -21.34 -14.23
C PHE A 257 -10.06 -21.64 -15.45
N SER A 258 -10.23 -22.82 -16.04
CA SER A 258 -9.35 -23.35 -17.10
C SER A 258 -9.52 -22.67 -18.47
N ARG A 259 -10.69 -22.07 -18.74
CA ARG A 259 -10.94 -21.30 -19.98
C ARG A 259 -9.91 -20.14 -20.09
N ASN A 260 -9.64 -19.67 -21.31
CA ASN A 260 -8.65 -18.64 -21.63
C ASN A 260 -7.30 -18.75 -20.87
N THR A 261 -6.55 -19.82 -21.09
CA THR A 261 -5.19 -20.05 -20.52
C THR A 261 -5.08 -20.17 -19.00
N GLY A 262 -6.18 -20.33 -18.28
CA GLY A 262 -6.15 -20.46 -16.82
C GLY A 262 -6.17 -19.11 -16.10
N ARG A 263 -7.15 -18.91 -15.22
CA ARG A 263 -7.39 -17.63 -14.55
C ARG A 263 -7.79 -17.82 -13.08
N GLU A 264 -7.36 -16.87 -12.27
CA GLU A 264 -7.70 -16.76 -10.84
C GLU A 264 -9.19 -16.42 -10.63
N ALA A 265 -9.74 -16.96 -9.54
CA ALA A 265 -11.18 -16.92 -9.25
C ALA A 265 -11.78 -15.54 -9.02
N LEU A 266 -11.04 -14.62 -8.37
CA LEU A 266 -11.61 -13.45 -7.70
C LEU A 266 -12.55 -12.60 -8.58
N GLN A 267 -12.17 -12.34 -9.83
CA GLN A 267 -12.98 -11.52 -10.74
C GLN A 267 -14.37 -12.15 -11.00
N PHE A 268 -14.44 -13.47 -11.15
CA PHE A 268 -15.67 -14.17 -11.50
C PHE A 268 -16.67 -14.19 -10.34
N TYR A 269 -16.17 -14.38 -9.11
CA TYR A 269 -17.00 -14.29 -7.91
C TYR A 269 -17.48 -12.86 -7.65
N MET A 270 -16.61 -11.86 -7.85
CA MET A 270 -17.01 -10.45 -7.75
C MET A 270 -18.09 -10.09 -8.78
N ALA A 271 -17.95 -10.58 -10.02
CA ALA A 271 -18.94 -10.37 -11.06
C ALA A 271 -20.25 -11.12 -10.79
N ALA A 272 -20.19 -12.36 -10.30
CA ALA A 272 -21.37 -13.12 -9.88
C ALA A 272 -22.12 -12.43 -8.71
N ALA A 273 -21.38 -11.90 -7.74
CA ALA A 273 -21.94 -11.09 -6.65
C ALA A 273 -22.58 -9.80 -7.19
N THR A 274 -21.92 -9.11 -8.13
CA THR A 274 -22.46 -7.91 -8.79
C THR A 274 -23.77 -8.21 -9.51
N ALA A 275 -23.81 -9.30 -10.29
CA ALA A 275 -25.00 -9.72 -11.01
C ALA A 275 -26.19 -9.98 -10.06
N LYS A 276 -25.93 -10.65 -8.92
CA LYS A 276 -26.95 -10.95 -7.91
C LYS A 276 -27.42 -9.72 -7.13
N LEU A 277 -26.49 -8.85 -6.73
CA LEU A 277 -26.78 -7.68 -5.88
C LEU A 277 -27.47 -6.56 -6.66
N PHE A 278 -27.05 -6.31 -7.90
CA PHE A 278 -27.53 -5.17 -8.69
C PHE A 278 -28.47 -5.57 -9.83
N GLY A 279 -28.71 -6.87 -10.04
CA GLY A 279 -29.60 -7.35 -11.10
C GLY A 279 -29.11 -7.02 -12.52
N THR A 280 -27.81 -6.80 -12.71
CA THR A 280 -27.21 -6.41 -14.00
C THR A 280 -27.12 -7.54 -15.02
N GLY A 281 -27.49 -8.76 -14.61
CA GLY A 281 -27.43 -9.96 -15.43
C GLY A 281 -26.02 -10.33 -15.87
N ILE A 282 -25.92 -11.05 -16.99
CA ILE A 282 -24.66 -11.40 -17.64
C ILE A 282 -24.37 -10.33 -18.69
N SER A 283 -23.70 -9.26 -18.27
CA SER A 283 -23.45 -8.09 -19.12
C SER A 283 -22.05 -7.52 -18.92
N HIS A 284 -21.59 -6.70 -19.86
CA HIS A 284 -20.32 -5.96 -19.72
C HIS A 284 -20.33 -5.11 -18.44
N LEU A 285 -21.46 -4.46 -18.15
CA LEU A 285 -21.63 -3.64 -16.96
C LEU A 285 -21.38 -4.42 -15.67
N THR A 286 -21.81 -5.69 -15.60
CA THR A 286 -21.53 -6.59 -14.46
C THR A 286 -20.03 -6.72 -14.20
N LEU A 287 -19.23 -6.92 -15.26
CA LEU A 287 -17.77 -6.99 -15.11
C LEU A 287 -17.18 -5.64 -14.68
N LYS A 288 -17.65 -4.55 -15.29
CA LYS A 288 -17.14 -3.20 -15.06
C LYS A 288 -17.37 -2.70 -13.63
N ILE A 289 -18.53 -2.97 -13.04
CA ILE A 289 -18.83 -2.53 -11.67
C ILE A 289 -17.82 -3.17 -10.70
N GLY A 290 -17.58 -4.47 -10.83
CA GLY A 290 -16.62 -5.19 -9.99
C GLY A 290 -15.20 -4.64 -10.15
N THR A 291 -14.73 -4.43 -11.38
CA THR A 291 -13.36 -3.93 -11.61
C THR A 291 -13.21 -2.45 -11.25
N ALA A 292 -14.25 -1.64 -11.41
CA ALA A 292 -14.26 -0.24 -10.98
C ALA A 292 -14.22 -0.12 -9.45
N ALA A 293 -14.94 -0.99 -8.74
CA ALA A 293 -14.90 -1.08 -7.28
C ALA A 293 -13.50 -1.48 -6.79
N ALA A 294 -12.87 -2.47 -7.42
CA ALA A 294 -11.48 -2.83 -7.13
C ALA A 294 -10.53 -1.63 -7.33
N GLY A 295 -10.73 -0.87 -8.42
CA GLY A 295 -9.98 0.37 -8.66
C GLY A 295 -10.14 1.43 -7.58
N VAL A 296 -11.34 1.58 -6.98
CA VAL A 296 -11.55 2.49 -5.83
C VAL A 296 -10.78 2.00 -4.60
N VAL A 297 -10.79 0.69 -4.33
CA VAL A 297 -10.01 0.12 -3.23
C VAL A 297 -8.52 0.41 -3.42
N THR A 298 -7.99 0.25 -4.64
CA THR A 298 -6.60 0.63 -4.96
C THR A 298 -6.29 2.09 -4.60
N LEU A 299 -7.20 3.03 -4.88
CA LEU A 299 -7.00 4.45 -4.57
C LEU A 299 -6.97 4.74 -3.06
N ILE A 300 -7.75 3.99 -2.27
CA ILE A 300 -7.69 4.05 -0.80
C ILE A 300 -6.30 3.62 -0.32
N TYR A 301 -5.77 2.53 -0.85
CA TYR A 301 -4.41 2.07 -0.52
C TYR A 301 -3.35 3.08 -0.96
N MET A 302 -3.48 3.68 -2.14
CA MET A 302 -2.56 4.73 -2.61
C MET A 302 -2.53 5.94 -1.67
N TYR A 303 -3.67 6.33 -1.11
CA TYR A 303 -3.71 7.37 -0.07
C TYR A 303 -2.92 6.95 1.17
N PHE A 304 -3.15 5.73 1.69
CA PHE A 304 -2.47 5.27 2.90
C PHE A 304 -0.96 5.11 2.71
N ILE A 305 -0.52 4.55 1.59
CA ILE A 305 0.91 4.42 1.26
C ILE A 305 1.54 5.80 1.14
N GLY A 306 0.94 6.72 0.40
CA GLY A 306 1.47 8.08 0.29
C GLY A 306 1.45 8.84 1.63
N LYS A 307 0.45 8.58 2.48
CA LYS A 307 0.38 9.12 3.83
C LYS A 307 1.52 8.61 4.71
N GLU A 308 1.84 7.33 4.62
CA GLU A 308 2.90 6.70 5.43
C GLU A 308 4.29 7.16 4.98
N LEU A 309 4.51 7.25 3.66
CA LEU A 309 5.81 7.61 3.10
C LEU A 309 6.14 9.10 3.24
N SER A 310 5.15 9.99 3.07
CA SER A 310 5.41 11.44 2.96
C SER A 310 4.30 12.32 3.55
N GLY A 311 3.46 11.73 4.41
CA GLY A 311 2.43 12.45 5.14
C GLY A 311 1.12 12.62 4.35
N ARG A 312 0.08 13.06 5.06
CA ARG A 312 -1.31 13.12 4.58
C ARG A 312 -1.51 13.89 3.27
N ARG A 313 -0.70 14.94 3.02
CA ARG A 313 -0.78 15.73 1.77
C ARG A 313 -0.31 14.91 0.57
N ALA A 314 0.81 14.22 0.69
CA ALA A 314 1.33 13.34 -0.35
C ALA A 314 0.34 12.22 -0.67
N GLY A 315 -0.24 11.58 0.35
CA GLY A 315 -1.31 10.58 0.17
C GLY A 315 -2.50 11.12 -0.60
N LEU A 316 -2.95 12.34 -0.29
CA LEU A 316 -4.08 12.96 -0.97
C LEU A 316 -3.75 13.27 -2.44
N PHE A 317 -2.55 13.79 -2.72
CA PHE A 317 -2.09 14.02 -4.11
C PHE A 317 -1.93 12.71 -4.87
N ALA A 318 -1.40 11.65 -4.25
CA ALA A 318 -1.28 10.33 -4.86
C ALA A 318 -2.65 9.78 -5.27
N MET A 319 -3.64 9.86 -4.37
CA MET A 319 -5.02 9.46 -4.66
C MET A 319 -5.64 10.32 -5.77
N LEU A 320 -5.47 11.64 -5.73
CA LEU A 320 -6.01 12.55 -6.74
C LEU A 320 -5.43 12.23 -8.13
N LEU A 321 -4.10 12.23 -8.24
CA LEU A 321 -3.40 12.04 -9.51
C LEU A 321 -3.68 10.65 -10.10
N ALA A 322 -3.60 9.58 -9.29
CA ALA A 322 -3.94 8.23 -9.74
C ALA A 322 -5.44 8.09 -10.07
N GLY A 323 -6.29 8.82 -9.34
CA GLY A 323 -7.73 8.79 -9.50
C GLY A 323 -8.22 9.43 -10.78
N VAL A 324 -7.56 10.50 -11.26
CA VAL A 324 -7.91 11.20 -12.52
C VAL A 324 -7.05 10.76 -13.71
N ALA A 325 -5.92 10.10 -13.49
CA ALA A 325 -5.03 9.65 -14.56
C ALA A 325 -5.74 8.70 -15.54
N TYR A 326 -5.45 8.87 -16.83
CA TYR A 326 -6.07 8.14 -17.92
C TYR A 326 -5.94 6.62 -17.78
N TRP A 327 -4.71 6.11 -17.65
CA TRP A 327 -4.45 4.67 -17.64
C TRP A 327 -5.08 3.93 -16.46
N PRO A 328 -4.90 4.39 -15.21
CA PRO A 328 -5.62 3.79 -14.09
C PRO A 328 -7.12 3.71 -14.36
N ASN A 329 -7.75 4.78 -14.88
CA ASN A 329 -9.18 4.82 -15.22
C ASN A 329 -9.56 3.78 -16.26
N VAL A 330 -8.86 3.73 -17.39
CA VAL A 330 -9.13 2.75 -18.45
C VAL A 330 -9.02 1.32 -17.92
N ILE A 331 -7.94 1.03 -17.17
CA ILE A 331 -7.64 -0.28 -16.59
C ILE A 331 -8.75 -0.76 -15.66
N SER A 332 -9.29 0.11 -14.80
CA SER A 332 -10.36 -0.31 -13.88
C SER A 332 -11.75 -0.34 -14.52
N ARG A 333 -11.97 0.44 -15.58
CA ARG A 333 -13.28 0.60 -16.22
C ARG A 333 -13.54 -0.39 -17.35
N VAL A 334 -12.50 -1.03 -17.87
CA VAL A 334 -12.65 -1.93 -19.04
C VAL A 334 -13.45 -3.19 -18.72
N GLY A 335 -13.47 -3.67 -17.47
CA GLY A 335 -14.16 -4.93 -17.11
C GLY A 335 -13.26 -6.16 -17.23
N LEU A 336 -11.94 -5.96 -17.25
CA LEU A 336 -10.93 -7.02 -17.24
C LEU A 336 -10.22 -7.07 -15.89
N ARG A 337 -9.59 -8.22 -15.60
CA ARG A 337 -8.89 -8.50 -14.33
C ARG A 337 -7.68 -7.61 -14.01
N PHE A 338 -7.34 -6.63 -14.83
CA PHE A 338 -6.15 -5.79 -14.63
C PHE A 338 -6.02 -5.16 -13.23
N PRO A 339 -7.10 -4.65 -12.58
CA PRO A 339 -7.02 -4.12 -11.22
C PRO A 339 -6.82 -5.18 -10.13
N LEU A 340 -6.90 -6.47 -10.48
CA LEU A 340 -6.85 -7.61 -9.57
C LEU A 340 -5.55 -8.42 -9.74
N TYR A 341 -4.58 -7.92 -10.51
CA TYR A 341 -3.26 -8.55 -10.56
C TYR A 341 -2.54 -8.35 -9.20
N PRO A 342 -1.81 -9.37 -8.72
CA PRO A 342 -1.05 -9.28 -7.48
C PRO A 342 0.12 -8.29 -7.56
#